data_AF-A0A0G0FM54-F1
#
_entry.id   AF-A0A0G0FM54-F1
#
_cell.length_a   1.000
_cell.length_b   1.000
_cell.length_c   1.000
_cell.angle_alpha   90.00
_cell.angle_beta   90.00
_cell.angle_gamma   90.00
#
_symmetry.space_group_name_H-M   'P 1'
#
loop_
_entity.id
_entity.type
_entity.pdbx_description
1 polymer ?
#
loop_
_entity_poly.entity_id
_entity_poly.type
_entity_poly.pdbx_seq_one_letter_code
_entity_poly.pdbx_strand_id
1 'polypeptide(L)'
;MKRKFILSSFLLILTYLIPLSILSQYQNSPNLDSVQKITFVTLFLGSTVIIYLNWRKGENTEWLRWTLKILGILGFIYSGVIMALLFLFRHGIGF
;
A
#
# COMPACT_ATOMS: atom_id res chain seq x y z
N MET A 1 -11.91 -16.13 -15.59
CA MET A 1 -10.61 -16.30 -14.90
C MET A 1 -9.53 -15.28 -15.27
N LYS A 2 -9.07 -15.19 -16.53
CA LYS A 2 -7.85 -14.39 -16.86
C LYS A 2 -7.93 -12.89 -16.50
N ARG A 3 -9.07 -12.22 -16.73
CA ARG A 3 -9.22 -10.76 -16.48
C ARG A 3 -9.05 -10.33 -15.02
N LYS A 4 -9.66 -11.05 -14.06
CA LYS A 4 -9.58 -10.68 -12.62
C LYS A 4 -8.19 -10.94 -12.03
N PHE A 5 -7.52 -12.00 -12.51
CA PHE A 5 -6.12 -12.26 -12.16
C PHE A 5 -5.22 -11.12 -12.64
N ILE A 6 -5.33 -10.75 -13.93
CA ILE A 6 -4.57 -9.63 -14.51
C ILE A 6 -4.81 -8.34 -13.74
N LEU A 7 -6.07 -8.03 -13.40
CA LEU A 7 -6.42 -6.84 -12.64
C LEU A 7 -5.82 -6.86 -11.23
N SER A 8 -5.83 -8.01 -10.55
CA SER A 8 -5.25 -8.14 -9.20
C SER A 8 -3.73 -7.99 -9.22
N SER A 9 -3.06 -8.60 -10.20
CA SER A 9 -1.61 -8.46 -10.40
C SER A 9 -1.23 -7.02 -10.76
N PHE A 10 -2.01 -6.37 -11.62
CA PHE A 10 -1.82 -4.98 -11.98
C PHE A 10 -1.96 -4.06 -10.76
N LEU A 11 -2.99 -4.27 -9.93
CA LEU A 11 -3.19 -3.51 -8.69
C LEU A 11 -2.05 -3.70 -7.70
N LEU A 12 -1.49 -4.91 -7.58
CA LEU A 12 -0.30 -5.16 -6.75
C LEU A 12 0.91 -4.36 -7.23
N ILE A 13 1.17 -4.36 -8.54
CA ILE A 13 2.29 -3.60 -9.12
C ILE A 13 2.09 -2.11 -8.86
N LEU A 14 0.88 -1.60 -9.12
CA LEU A 14 0.55 -0.19 -8.97
C LEU A 14 0.61 0.29 -7.53
N THR A 15 0.20 -0.56 -6.59
CA THR A 15 0.10 -0.19 -5.16
C THR A 15 1.42 -0.35 -4.43
N TYR A 16 2.21 -1.39 -4.75
CA TYR A 16 3.41 -1.73 -3.98
C TYR A 16 4.69 -1.47 -4.76
N LEU A 17 4.84 -2.08 -5.93
CA LEU A 17 6.12 -2.05 -6.66
C LEU A 17 6.45 -0.65 -7.15
N ILE A 18 5.49 0.05 -7.76
CA ILE A 18 5.72 1.41 -8.28
C ILE A 18 6.06 2.39 -7.13
N PRO A 19 5.26 2.53 -6.06
CA PRO A 19 5.56 3.48 -4.99
C PRO A 19 6.88 3.17 -4.26
N LEU A 20 7.21 1.89 -4.07
CA LEU A 20 8.50 1.49 -3.50
C LEU A 20 9.67 1.81 -4.42
N SER A 21 9.52 1.61 -5.74
CA SER A 21 10.57 1.95 -6.71
C SER A 21 10.82 3.45 -6.77
N ILE A 22 9.76 4.26 -6.74
CA ILE A 22 9.87 5.73 -6.65
C ILE A 22 10.59 6.12 -5.37
N LEU A 23 10.19 5.55 -4.22
CA LEU A 23 10.84 5.85 -2.95
C LEU A 23 12.34 5.51 -2.97
N SER A 24 12.71 4.37 -3.58
CA SER A 24 14.10 3.96 -3.73
C SER A 24 14.93 4.94 -4.56
N GLN A 25 14.36 5.53 -5.61
CA GLN A 25 15.07 6.49 -6.47
C GLN A 25 15.29 7.85 -5.79
N TYR A 26 14.41 8.22 -4.87
CA TYR A 26 14.43 9.54 -4.21
C TYR A 26 15.11 9.54 -2.84
N GLN A 27 15.78 8.46 -2.44
CA GLN A 27 16.43 8.32 -1.12
C GLN A 27 17.39 9.46 -0.77
N ASN A 28 18.09 10.03 -1.76
CA ASN A 28 19.05 11.13 -1.56
C ASN A 28 18.51 12.49 -2.03
N SER A 29 17.20 12.60 -2.28
CA SER A 29 16.59 13.84 -2.77
C SER A 29 16.22 14.77 -1.60
N PRO A 30 16.39 16.09 -1.73
CA PRO A 30 15.87 17.05 -0.76
C PRO A 30 14.35 16.98 -0.58
N ASN A 31 13.64 16.38 -1.55
CA ASN A 31 12.18 16.22 -1.53
C ASN A 31 11.73 14.89 -0.91
N LEU A 32 12.62 14.14 -0.24
CA LEU A 32 12.33 12.80 0.28
C LEU A 32 11.09 12.76 1.17
N ASP A 33 10.89 13.74 2.06
CA ASP A 33 9.73 13.80 2.96
C ASP A 33 8.40 13.88 2.19
N SER A 34 8.31 14.73 1.17
CA SER A 34 7.13 14.85 0.32
C SER A 34 6.88 13.55 -0.47
N VAL A 35 7.94 12.94 -1.02
CA VAL A 35 7.83 11.67 -1.76
C VAL A 35 7.40 10.54 -0.84
N GLN A 36 7.95 10.45 0.36
CA GLN A 36 7.56 9.47 1.38
C GLN A 36 6.08 9.57 1.72
N LYS A 37 5.58 10.78 2.00
CA LYS A 37 4.16 11.01 2.29
C LYS A 37 3.26 10.54 1.16
N ILE A 38 3.59 10.89 -0.09
CA ILE A 38 2.83 10.44 -1.26
C ILE A 38 2.86 8.91 -1.37
N THR A 39 4.04 8.29 -1.25
CA THR A 39 4.19 6.83 -1.28
C THR A 39 3.34 6.14 -0.21
N PHE A 40 3.33 6.65 1.03
CA PHE A 40 2.52 6.07 2.09
C PHE A 40 1.02 6.25 1.85
N VAL A 41 0.57 7.40 1.34
CA VAL A 41 -0.84 7.62 0.96
C VAL A 41 -1.25 6.67 -0.16
N THR A 42 -0.41 6.49 -1.19
CA THR A 42 -0.68 5.54 -2.27
C THR A 42 -0.75 4.10 -1.76
N LEU A 43 0.18 3.70 -0.88
CA LEU A 43 0.16 2.38 -0.24
C LEU A 43 -1.12 2.18 0.58
N PHE A 44 -1.54 3.16 1.37
CA PHE A 44 -2.73 3.07 2.21
C PHE A 44 -4.01 2.93 1.39
N LEU A 45 -4.21 3.81 0.41
CA LEU A 45 -5.39 3.80 -0.45
C LEU A 45 -5.41 2.54 -1.33
N GLY A 46 -4.30 2.17 -1.95
CA GLY A 46 -4.22 0.98 -2.78
C GLY A 46 -4.43 -0.30 -1.97
N SER A 47 -3.89 -0.37 -0.76
CA SER A 47 -4.13 -1.50 0.17
C SER A 47 -5.61 -1.63 0.52
N THR A 48 -6.28 -0.49 0.80
CA THR A 48 -7.72 -0.46 1.07
C THR A 48 -8.52 -0.98 -0.12
N VAL A 49 -8.18 -0.56 -1.34
CA VAL A 49 -8.84 -1.04 -2.58
C VAL A 49 -8.61 -2.53 -2.77
N ILE A 50 -7.40 -3.04 -2.56
CA ILE A 50 -7.08 -4.46 -2.69
C ILE A 50 -7.88 -5.29 -1.69
N ILE A 51 -7.97 -4.85 -0.41
CA ILE A 51 -8.79 -5.52 0.60
C ILE A 51 -10.26 -5.52 0.15
N TYR A 52 -10.80 -4.36 -0.22
CA TYR A 52 -12.20 -4.19 -0.60
C TYR A 52 -12.60 -5.11 -1.76
N LEU A 53 -11.80 -5.14 -2.83
CA LEU A 53 -12.06 -5.96 -4.00
C LEU A 53 -11.97 -7.47 -3.71
N ASN A 54 -11.15 -7.86 -2.74
CA ASN A 54 -10.97 -9.26 -2.38
C ASN A 54 -11.82 -9.71 -1.18
N TRP A 55 -12.59 -8.81 -0.54
CA TRP A 55 -13.34 -9.11 0.67
C TRP A 55 -14.44 -10.15 0.46
N ARG A 56 -15.27 -9.96 -0.58
CA ARG A 56 -16.38 -10.86 -0.91
C ARG A 56 -15.92 -12.16 -1.58
N LYS A 57 -16.69 -13.23 -1.42
CA LYS A 57 -16.50 -14.51 -2.11
C LYS A 57 -16.53 -14.25 -3.62
N GLY A 58 -15.45 -14.56 -4.31
CA GLY A 58 -15.26 -14.25 -5.73
C GLY A 58 -14.55 -15.38 -6.46
N GLU A 59 -14.48 -15.26 -7.78
CA GLU A 59 -13.93 -16.28 -8.71
C GLU A 59 -12.40 -16.48 -8.65
N ASN A 60 -11.68 -15.70 -7.84
CA ASN A 60 -10.25 -15.94 -7.63
C ASN A 60 -10.03 -17.23 -6.83
N THR A 61 -8.93 -17.94 -7.12
CA THR A 61 -8.48 -19.08 -6.31
C THR A 61 -8.38 -18.68 -4.84
N GLU A 62 -8.79 -19.57 -3.95
CA GLU A 62 -8.92 -19.24 -2.52
C GLU A 62 -7.60 -18.76 -1.92
N TRP A 63 -6.50 -19.40 -2.29
CA TRP A 63 -5.16 -19.04 -1.84
C TRP A 63 -4.75 -17.62 -2.28
N LEU A 64 -4.89 -17.28 -3.56
CA LEU A 64 -4.53 -15.95 -4.07
C LEU A 64 -5.33 -14.84 -3.38
N ARG A 65 -6.61 -15.09 -3.14
CA ARG A 65 -7.48 -14.15 -2.42
C ARG A 65 -7.00 -13.93 -0.98
N TRP A 66 -6.63 -15.00 -0.26
CA TRP A 66 -6.08 -14.88 1.08
C TRP A 66 -4.76 -14.11 1.09
N THR A 67 -3.85 -14.41 0.16
CA THR A 67 -2.58 -13.68 0.02
C THR A 67 -2.82 -12.18 -0.21
N LEU A 68 -3.74 -11.81 -1.10
CA LEU A 68 -4.08 -10.41 -1.37
C LEU A 68 -4.72 -9.71 -0.17
N LYS A 69 -5.58 -10.40 0.58
CA LYS A 69 -6.15 -9.87 1.84
C LYS A 69 -5.07 -9.59 2.87
N ILE A 70 -4.19 -10.56 3.11
CA ILE A 70 -3.11 -10.43 4.10
C ILE A 70 -2.16 -9.31 3.68
N LEU A 71 -1.72 -9.28 2.42
CA LEU A 71 -0.87 -8.20 1.91
C LEU A 71 -1.55 -6.83 2.05
N GLY A 72 -2.81 -6.72 1.66
CA GLY A 72 -3.58 -5.50 1.83
C GLY A 72 -3.66 -5.06 3.29
N ILE A 73 -3.95 -5.97 4.22
CA ILE A 73 -4.01 -5.64 5.66
C ILE A 73 -2.65 -5.17 6.18
N LEU A 74 -1.57 -5.89 5.82
CA LEU A 74 -0.22 -5.50 6.21
C LEU A 74 0.17 -4.13 5.63
N GLY A 75 -0.10 -3.88 4.35
CA GLY A 75 0.15 -2.60 3.71
C GLY A 75 -0.64 -1.46 4.34
N PHE A 76 -1.92 -1.70 4.64
CA PHE A 76 -2.79 -0.75 5.34
C PHE A 76 -2.26 -0.40 6.74
N ILE A 77 -1.94 -1.41 7.55
CA ILE A 77 -1.41 -1.21 8.91
C ILE A 77 -0.07 -0.50 8.85
N TYR A 78 0.85 -0.98 8.02
CA TYR A 78 2.20 -0.42 7.90
C TYR A 78 2.17 1.06 7.49
N SER A 79 1.45 1.38 6.42
CA SER A 79 1.31 2.76 5.94
C SER A 79 0.55 3.66 6.94
N GLY A 80 -0.50 3.14 7.58
CA GLY A 80 -1.27 3.87 8.58
C GLY A 80 -0.47 4.19 9.84
N VAL A 81 0.27 3.22 10.38
CA VAL A 81 1.12 3.41 11.57
C VAL A 81 2.21 4.44 11.28
N ILE A 82 2.89 4.35 10.14
CA ILE A 82 3.95 5.31 9.79
C ILE A 82 3.37 6.71 9.59
N MET A 83 2.23 6.85 8.91
CA MET A 83 1.58 8.15 8.77
C MET A 83 1.13 8.73 10.12
N ALA A 84 0.61 7.90 11.03
CA ALA A 84 0.26 8.33 12.37
C ALA A 84 1.49 8.79 13.16
N LEU A 85 2.60 8.06 13.09
CA LEU A 85 3.86 8.47 13.71
C LEU A 85 4.37 9.79 13.14
N LEU A 86 4.41 9.94 11.81
CA LEU A 86 4.81 11.19 11.16
C LEU A 86 3.92 12.38 11.58
N PHE A 87 2.62 12.15 11.72
CA PHE A 87 1.69 13.16 12.21
C PHE A 87 1.98 13.55 13.66
N LEU A 88 2.15 12.57 14.55
CA LEU A 88 2.42 12.76 15.97
C LEU A 88 3.73 13.52 16.20
N PHE A 89 4.82 13.11 15.54
CA PHE A 89 6.11 13.80 15.60
C PHE A 89 6.03 15.24 15.08
N ARG A 90 5.27 15.49 14.01
CA ARG A 90 5.09 16.86 13.48
C ARG A 90 4.37 17.79 14.46
N HIS A 91 3.55 17.25 15.36
CA HIS A 91 2.83 18.02 16.39
C HIS A 91 3.52 18.00 17.76
N GLY A 92 4.76 17.50 17.83
CA GLY A 92 5.52 17.43 19.09
C GLY A 92 4.98 16.41 20.09
N ILE A 93 4.14 15.46 19.64
CA ILE A 93 3.59 14.38 20.44
C ILE A 93 4.47 13.15 20.23
N GLY A 94 5.63 13.11 20.87
CA GLY A 94 6.60 12.03 20.73
C GLY A 94 7.94 12.50 21.26
N PHE A 95 8.54 11.70 22.15
CA PHE A 95 9.76 12.00 22.91
C PHE A 95 10.89 12.62 22.08
#